data_AF-A0A1N7G1B7-F1
#
_entry.id   AF-A0A1N7G1B7-F1
#
_cell.length_a   1.000
_cell.length_b   1.000
_cell.length_c   1.000
_cell.angle_alpha   90.00
_cell.angle_beta   90.00
_cell.angle_gamma   90.00
#
_symmetry.space_group_name_H-M   'P 1'
#
loop_
_entity.id
_entity.type
_entity.pdbx_description
1 polymer ?
#
loop_
_entity_poly.entity_id
_entity_poly.type
_entity_poly.pdbx_seq_one_letter_code
_entity_poly.pdbx_strand_id
1 'polypeptide(L)'
;MTDVSTSADSDTDPHSNCETFEAGDIVRDSASVQGKRVIVLEQTAFAANDYFLLETQKTVAQSGGNKREWATDPVVEAVYESDVRRVFGDDWFTGDVLMAYDEARLDDQMTRYRFPSGRLEVIVDQ
;
A
#
# COMPACT_ATOMS: atom_id res chain seq x y z
N MET A 1 -45.35 29.42 7.69
CA MET A 1 -44.72 28.11 7.84
C MET A 1 -43.89 27.92 6.59
N THR A 2 -42.57 28.03 6.73
CA THR A 2 -41.63 27.99 5.62
C THR A 2 -40.92 26.65 5.71
N ASP A 3 -41.22 25.76 4.78
CA ASP A 3 -40.50 24.49 4.61
C ASP A 3 -39.06 24.80 4.18
N VAL A 4 -38.10 24.39 5.01
CA VAL A 4 -36.69 24.35 4.63
C VAL A 4 -36.40 22.93 4.13
N SER A 5 -36.44 22.76 2.82
CA SER A 5 -35.91 21.55 2.20
C SER A 5 -34.38 21.65 2.22
N THR A 6 -33.76 21.01 3.20
CA THR A 6 -32.31 20.79 3.21
C THR A 6 -32.00 19.72 2.17
N SER A 7 -31.50 20.14 1.00
CA SER A 7 -30.80 19.26 0.07
C SER A 7 -29.53 18.76 0.77
N ALA A 8 -29.50 17.48 1.11
CA ALA A 8 -28.28 16.78 1.47
C ALA A 8 -27.44 16.68 0.19
N ASP A 9 -26.46 17.57 0.07
CA ASP A 9 -25.36 17.39 -0.88
C ASP A 9 -24.60 16.14 -0.45
N SER A 10 -24.87 15.03 -1.14
CA SER A 10 -24.01 13.86 -1.09
C SER A 10 -22.70 14.24 -1.79
N ASP A 11 -21.75 14.79 -1.03
CA ASP A 11 -20.33 14.87 -1.38
C ASP A 11 -19.83 13.43 -1.60
N THR A 12 -20.08 12.90 -2.80
CA THR A 12 -19.51 11.65 -3.26
C THR A 12 -18.13 12.01 -3.77
N ASP A 13 -17.14 11.92 -2.87
CA ASP A 13 -15.74 12.14 -3.19
C ASP A 13 -15.34 11.22 -4.36
N PRO A 14 -14.99 11.76 -5.55
CA PRO A 14 -14.70 10.96 -6.75
C PRO A 14 -13.43 10.11 -6.64
N HIS A 15 -12.74 10.15 -5.50
CA HIS A 15 -11.56 9.33 -5.19
C HIS A 15 -11.89 8.01 -4.45
N SER A 16 -13.16 7.67 -4.25
CA SER A 16 -13.59 6.48 -3.47
C SER A 16 -13.34 5.11 -4.14
N ASN A 17 -12.55 5.03 -5.21
CA ASN A 17 -12.09 3.75 -5.78
C ASN A 17 -10.70 3.36 -5.27
N CYS A 18 -10.31 3.78 -4.07
CA CYS A 18 -9.12 3.24 -3.43
C CYS A 18 -9.39 1.79 -3.05
N GLU A 19 -8.66 0.88 -3.70
CA GLU A 19 -8.68 -0.54 -3.34
C GLU A 19 -8.21 -0.68 -1.88
N THR A 20 -8.94 -1.49 -1.10
CA THR A 20 -8.58 -1.78 0.29
C THR A 20 -7.86 -3.11 0.31
N PHE A 21 -6.69 -3.13 0.93
CA PHE A 21 -5.84 -4.30 1.06
C PHE A 21 -5.79 -4.78 2.50
N GLU A 22 -5.79 -6.10 2.69
CA GLU A 22 -5.62 -6.75 3.98
C GLU A 22 -4.18 -7.20 4.18
N ALA A 23 -3.75 -7.26 5.44
CA ALA A 23 -2.43 -7.77 5.79
C ALA A 23 -2.29 -9.23 5.33
N GLY A 24 -1.22 -9.52 4.59
CA GLY A 24 -0.97 -10.83 3.98
C GLY A 24 -1.42 -10.95 2.52
N ASP A 25 -2.16 -9.97 1.98
CA ASP A 25 -2.50 -9.96 0.57
C ASP A 25 -1.24 -9.95 -0.31
N ILE A 26 -1.26 -10.73 -1.39
CA ILE A 26 -0.20 -10.71 -2.40
C ILE A 26 -0.70 -9.92 -3.61
N VAL A 27 -0.12 -8.76 -3.83
CA VAL A 27 -0.54 -7.80 -4.85
C VAL A 27 0.61 -7.47 -5.80
N ARG A 28 0.29 -6.85 -6.93
CA ARG A 28 1.25 -6.47 -7.97
C ARG A 28 1.61 -5.00 -7.86
N ASP A 29 2.90 -4.69 -7.87
CA ASP A 29 3.39 -3.33 -8.08
C ASP A 29 3.34 -2.98 -9.59
N SER A 30 2.29 -2.27 -9.99
CA SER A 30 2.04 -1.88 -11.40
C SER A 30 3.09 -0.93 -11.98
N ALA A 31 3.79 -0.17 -11.14
CA ALA A 31 4.82 0.77 -11.58
C ALA A 31 6.22 0.15 -11.68
N SER A 32 6.38 -1.10 -11.23
CA SER A 32 7.64 -1.84 -11.41
C SER A 32 7.77 -2.36 -12.85
N VAL A 33 9.00 -2.35 -13.37
CA VAL A 33 9.34 -2.72 -14.76
C VAL A 33 8.85 -4.13 -15.17
N GLN A 34 8.55 -5.00 -14.19
CA GLN A 34 8.13 -6.38 -14.43
C GLN A 34 6.85 -6.78 -13.67
N GLY A 35 6.12 -5.83 -13.07
CA GLY A 35 4.95 -6.18 -12.25
C GLY A 35 5.32 -7.10 -11.09
N LYS A 36 6.33 -6.72 -10.30
CA LYS A 36 6.80 -7.47 -9.14
C LYS A 36 5.67 -7.66 -8.12
N ARG A 37 5.68 -8.82 -7.48
CA ARG A 37 4.74 -9.15 -6.41
C ARG A 37 5.24 -8.63 -5.07
N VAL A 38 4.33 -8.08 -4.29
CA VAL A 38 4.58 -7.60 -2.93
C VAL A 38 3.57 -8.23 -1.98
N ILE A 39 3.97 -8.42 -0.73
CA ILE A 39 3.12 -8.88 0.36
C ILE A 39 2.74 -7.64 1.17
N VAL A 40 1.45 -7.40 1.32
CA VAL A 40 0.91 -6.30 2.13
C VAL A 40 1.14 -6.60 3.61
N LEU A 41 1.71 -5.62 4.32
CA LEU A 41 1.93 -5.70 5.77
C LEU A 41 0.85 -4.91 6.50
N GLU A 42 0.59 -3.68 6.05
CA GLU A 42 -0.41 -2.78 6.62
C GLU A 42 -0.89 -1.79 5.55
N GLN A 43 -2.16 -1.40 5.62
CA GLN A 43 -2.66 -0.20 4.95
C GLN A 43 -2.99 0.87 5.98
N THR A 44 -2.31 2.01 5.88
CA THR A 44 -2.47 3.13 6.79
C THR A 44 -3.66 4.00 6.40
N ALA A 45 -4.15 4.84 7.32
CA ALA A 45 -5.15 5.86 7.02
C ALA A 45 -4.55 7.16 6.43
N PHE A 46 -3.23 7.25 6.27
CA PHE A 46 -2.54 8.46 5.82
C PHE A 46 -2.44 8.49 4.30
N ALA A 47 -2.72 9.64 3.72
CA ALA A 47 -2.53 9.88 2.29
C ALA A 47 -1.04 9.93 1.92
N ALA A 48 -0.70 9.47 0.71
CA ALA A 48 0.67 9.37 0.24
C ALA A 48 1.42 10.72 0.15
N ASN A 49 0.70 11.82 -0.04
CA ASN A 49 1.26 13.18 -0.02
C ASN A 49 1.55 13.70 1.39
N ASP A 50 0.93 13.12 2.41
CA ASP A 50 1.12 13.51 3.82
C ASP A 50 2.09 12.56 4.55
N TYR A 51 2.39 11.41 3.97
CA TYR A 51 3.34 10.44 4.52
C TYR A 51 4.79 10.74 4.11
N PHE A 52 5.61 11.25 5.03
CA PHE A 52 7.01 11.61 4.78
C PHE A 52 7.98 10.46 5.08
N LEU A 53 8.84 10.14 4.12
CA LEU A 53 9.90 9.14 4.25
C LEU A 53 11.21 9.82 4.63
N LEU A 54 11.73 9.51 5.82
CA LEU A 54 12.97 10.09 6.32
C LEU A 54 14.19 9.65 5.50
N GLU A 55 14.18 8.43 4.97
CA GLU A 55 15.30 7.83 4.24
C GLU A 55 15.53 8.53 2.89
N THR A 56 14.45 9.00 2.26
CA THR A 56 14.50 9.65 0.94
C THR A 56 14.26 11.16 0.99
N GLN A 57 13.91 11.70 2.16
CA GLN A 57 13.55 13.11 2.38
C GLN A 57 12.44 13.58 1.43
N LYS A 58 11.46 12.71 1.18
CA LYS A 58 10.33 12.93 0.25
C LYS A 58 9.07 12.31 0.81
N THR A 59 7.92 12.77 0.35
CA THR A 59 6.66 12.06 0.62
C THR A 59 6.56 10.79 -0.23
N VAL A 60 5.70 9.85 0.17
CA VAL A 60 5.42 8.66 -0.63
C VAL A 60 4.96 9.07 -2.03
N ALA A 61 4.06 10.06 -2.17
CA ALA A 61 3.60 10.56 -3.47
C ALA A 61 4.73 11.13 -4.35
N GLN A 62 5.81 11.66 -3.76
CA GLN A 62 6.96 12.22 -4.47
C GLN A 62 8.03 11.16 -4.83
N SER A 63 7.86 9.92 -4.36
CA SER A 63 8.80 8.83 -4.60
C SER A 63 8.71 8.32 -6.04
N GLY A 64 9.82 7.77 -6.54
CA GLY A 64 9.95 7.36 -7.94
C GLY A 64 8.90 6.32 -8.36
N GLY A 65 8.34 6.49 -9.56
CA GLY A 65 7.34 5.61 -10.14
C GLY A 65 5.89 5.91 -9.73
N ASN A 66 5.67 6.81 -8.77
CA ASN A 66 4.32 7.18 -8.34
C ASN A 66 3.72 8.27 -9.25
N LYS A 67 2.48 8.06 -9.67
CA LYS A 67 1.71 9.05 -10.44
C LYS A 67 1.11 10.09 -9.50
N ARG A 68 0.92 11.30 -10.03
CA ARG A 68 0.30 12.41 -9.29
C ARG A 68 -1.15 12.11 -8.85
N GLU A 69 -1.86 11.29 -9.63
CA GLU A 69 -3.24 10.89 -9.32
C GLU A 69 -3.35 10.04 -8.04
N TRP A 70 -2.25 9.38 -7.63
CA TRP A 70 -2.22 8.57 -6.40
C TRP A 70 -1.82 9.36 -5.15
N ALA A 71 -1.68 10.68 -5.25
CA ALA A 71 -1.15 11.48 -4.15
C ALA A 71 -2.04 11.46 -2.90
N THR A 72 -3.34 11.33 -3.07
CA THR A 72 -4.34 11.25 -1.99
C THR A 72 -4.63 9.83 -1.53
N ASP A 73 -4.08 8.83 -2.22
CA ASP A 73 -4.36 7.43 -1.92
C ASP A 73 -3.71 7.05 -0.58
N PRO A 74 -4.35 6.18 0.23
CA PRO A 74 -3.76 5.64 1.43
C PRO A 74 -2.40 4.97 1.19
N VAL A 75 -1.49 5.07 2.15
CA VAL A 75 -0.19 4.39 2.07
C VAL A 75 -0.31 2.94 2.50
N VAL A 76 0.23 2.03 1.69
CA VAL A 76 0.38 0.60 1.95
C VAL A 76 1.85 0.31 2.26
N GLU A 77 2.13 -0.26 3.43
CA GLU A 77 3.42 -0.87 3.75
C GLU A 77 3.45 -2.30 3.20
N ALA A 78 4.54 -2.65 2.51
CA ALA A 78 4.69 -3.95 1.89
C ALA A 78 6.16 -4.37 1.74
N VAL A 79 6.39 -5.65 1.48
CA VAL A 79 7.72 -6.21 1.16
C VAL A 79 7.67 -6.96 -0.17
N TYR A 80 8.76 -6.93 -0.94
CA TYR A 80 8.82 -7.71 -2.18
C TYR A 80 8.92 -9.20 -1.89
N GLU A 81 8.17 -10.00 -2.65
CA GLU A 81 8.21 -11.46 -2.55
C GLU A 81 9.64 -12.01 -2.76
N SER A 82 10.43 -11.38 -3.63
CA SER A 82 11.83 -11.77 -3.84
C SER A 82 12.71 -11.60 -2.60
N ASP A 83 12.44 -10.59 -1.77
CA ASP A 83 13.16 -10.38 -0.52
C ASP A 83 12.70 -11.37 0.55
N VAL A 84 11.40 -11.68 0.59
CA VAL A 84 10.86 -12.72 1.46
C VAL A 84 11.52 -14.07 1.16
N ARG A 85 11.54 -14.51 -0.09
CA ARG A 85 12.20 -15.78 -0.48
C ARG A 85 13.69 -15.81 -0.12
N ARG A 86 14.38 -14.68 -0.24
CA ARG A 86 15.80 -14.57 0.13
C ARG A 86 16.04 -14.76 1.63
N VAL A 87 15.11 -14.33 2.48
CA VAL A 87 15.23 -14.37 3.94
C VAL A 87 14.66 -15.65 4.54
N PHE A 88 13.48 -16.09 4.09
CA PHE A 88 12.75 -17.23 4.64
C PHE A 88 12.95 -18.55 3.86
N GLY A 89 13.53 -18.49 2.66
CA GLY A 89 13.64 -19.64 1.75
C GLY A 89 12.40 -19.80 0.86
N ASP A 90 12.33 -20.92 0.13
CA ASP A 90 11.26 -21.16 -0.85
C ASP A 90 9.93 -21.63 -0.22
N ASP A 91 9.96 -22.19 1.00
CA ASP A 91 8.80 -22.79 1.70
C ASP A 91 8.13 -21.82 2.70
N TRP A 92 8.16 -20.52 2.42
CA TRP A 92 7.60 -19.49 3.30
C TRP A 92 6.07 -19.37 3.17
N PHE A 93 5.42 -18.90 4.23
CA PHE A 93 3.99 -18.54 4.23
C PHE A 93 3.80 -17.07 4.61
N THR A 94 2.71 -16.45 4.15
CA THR A 94 2.39 -15.05 4.49
C THR A 94 2.29 -14.84 6.00
N GLY A 95 1.79 -15.83 6.75
CA GLY A 95 1.76 -15.81 8.21
C GLY A 95 3.14 -15.64 8.87
N ASP A 96 4.20 -16.24 8.31
CA ASP A 96 5.57 -16.10 8.85
C ASP A 96 6.08 -14.67 8.67
N VAL A 97 5.75 -14.05 7.54
CA VAL A 97 6.12 -12.67 7.22
C VAL A 97 5.40 -11.69 8.15
N LEU A 98 4.09 -11.89 8.36
CA LEU A 98 3.30 -11.07 9.27
C LEU A 98 3.76 -11.21 10.72
N MET A 99 4.06 -12.43 11.17
CA MET A 99 4.63 -12.64 12.51
C MET A 99 5.98 -11.93 12.67
N ALA A 100 6.85 -11.97 11.66
CA ALA A 100 8.11 -11.25 11.69
C ALA A 100 7.94 -9.72 11.66
N TYR A 101 6.87 -9.22 11.02
CA TYR A 101 6.50 -7.80 11.03
C TYR A 101 6.04 -7.36 12.42
N ASP A 102 5.13 -8.11 13.04
CA ASP A 102 4.61 -7.84 14.38
C ASP A 102 5.72 -7.89 15.45
N GLU A 103 6.70 -8.79 15.29
CA GLU A 103 7.87 -8.89 16.15
C GLU A 103 8.95 -7.81 15.86
N ALA A 104 8.71 -6.89 14.92
CA ALA A 104 9.66 -5.88 14.46
C ALA A 104 11.01 -6.44 13.96
N ARG A 105 11.00 -7.67 13.43
CA ARG A 105 12.21 -8.37 12.95
C ARG A 105 12.50 -8.14 11.47
N LEU A 106 11.55 -7.58 10.72
CA LEU A 106 11.74 -7.31 9.30
C LEU A 106 12.78 -6.21 9.03
N ASP A 107 12.84 -5.17 9.88
CA ASP A 107 13.70 -4.00 9.66
C ASP A 107 15.20 -4.35 9.54
N ASP A 108 15.64 -5.40 10.22
CA ASP A 108 17.02 -5.86 10.19
C ASP A 108 17.31 -6.82 9.01
N GLN A 109 16.28 -7.40 8.38
CA GLN A 109 16.42 -8.52 7.45
C GLN A 109 16.00 -8.18 6.01
N MET A 110 15.04 -7.28 5.84
CA MET A 110 14.54 -6.86 4.54
C MET A 110 14.00 -5.43 4.55
N THR A 111 14.04 -4.80 3.38
CA THR A 111 13.52 -3.44 3.21
C THR A 111 11.99 -3.45 3.18
N ARG A 112 11.37 -2.63 4.03
CA ARG A 112 9.96 -2.27 3.91
C ARG A 112 9.78 -1.16 2.88
N TYR A 113 8.77 -1.29 2.05
CA TYR A 113 8.39 -0.32 1.03
C TYR A 113 7.04 0.29 1.36
N ARG A 114 6.86 1.54 0.95
CA ARG A 114 5.63 2.30 1.13
C ARG A 114 5.14 2.77 -0.22
N PHE A 115 3.92 2.40 -0.56
CA PHE A 115 3.30 2.69 -1.85
C PHE A 115 1.96 3.40 -1.63
N PRO A 116 1.55 4.32 -2.51
CA PRO A 116 0.15 4.68 -2.60
C PRO A 116 -0.67 3.46 -3.00
N SER A 117 -1.87 3.26 -2.44
CA SER A 117 -2.69 2.08 -2.73
C SER A 117 -3.05 1.95 -4.21
N GLY A 118 -3.32 3.05 -4.93
CA GLY A 118 -3.61 3.03 -6.36
C GLY A 118 -2.44 2.60 -7.27
N ARG A 119 -1.24 2.43 -6.73
CA ARG A 119 -0.11 1.80 -7.44
C ARG A 119 -0.21 0.27 -7.44
N LEU A 120 -0.88 -0.31 -6.47
CA LEU A 120 -0.99 -1.74 -6.28
C LEU A 120 -2.23 -2.27 -6.99
N GLU A 121 -2.14 -3.50 -7.49
CA GLU A 121 -3.24 -4.17 -8.18
C GLU A 121 -3.42 -5.58 -7.61
N VAL A 122 -4.67 -5.97 -7.32
CA VAL A 122 -4.99 -7.35 -6.93
C VAL A 122 -4.62 -8.33 -8.05
N ILE A 123 -3.97 -9.43 -7.67
CA ILE A 123 -3.69 -10.54 -8.59
C ILE A 123 -4.94 -11.42 -8.62
N VAL A 124 -5.70 -11.34 -9.71
CA VAL A 124 -6.79 -12.28 -9.95
C VAL A 124 -6.21 -13.47 -10.70
N ASP A 125 -5.94 -14.56 -10.01
CA ASP A 125 -5.54 -15.82 -10.66
C ASP A 125 -6.68 -16.24 -11.63
N GLN A 126 -6.35 -16.36 -12.92
CA GLN A 126 -7.23 -16.90 -13.97
C GLN A 126 -7.05 -18.41 -14.12
#